data_AF-A0A3A6QK40-F1
#
_entry.id   AF-A0A3A6QK40-F1
#
_cell.length_a   1.000
_cell.length_b   1.000
_cell.length_c   1.000
_cell.angle_alpha   90.00
_cell.angle_beta   90.00
_cell.angle_gamma   90.00
#
_symmetry.space_group_name_H-M   'P 1'
#
loop_
_entity.id
_entity.type
_entity.pdbx_description
1 polymer ?
#
loop_
_entity_poly.entity_id
_entity_poly.type
_entity_poly.pdbx_seq_one_letter_code
_entity_poly.pdbx_strand_id
1 'polypeptide(L)'
;MLLEKPDRQRGYKKERLHRVLLNHPGGELSRYEITQRANVSKGWAYDYFDQLESKGFLKESRVTDPEGLYHHWLETRIEPNAIRVSFQQPLSQIRNTELEYALTTYEAEQIHQGFL
;
A
#
# COMPACT_ATOMS: atom_id res chain seq x y z
N MET A 1 15.37 -16.56 -15.42
CA MET A 1 14.52 -15.38 -15.72
C MET A 1 15.03 -14.25 -14.84
N LEU A 2 15.42 -13.08 -15.39
CA LEU A 2 16.09 -12.00 -14.63
C LEU A 2 15.15 -11.21 -13.69
N LEU A 3 13.85 -11.46 -13.78
CA LEU A 3 12.81 -10.85 -12.98
C LEU A 3 12.00 -11.98 -12.33
N GLU A 4 12.33 -12.32 -11.09
CA GLU A 4 11.50 -13.21 -10.29
C GLU A 4 10.33 -12.41 -9.72
N LYS A 5 9.14 -13.02 -9.63
CA LYS A 5 8.03 -12.40 -8.91
C LYS A 5 8.50 -12.16 -7.47
N PRO A 6 8.45 -10.91 -6.96
CA PRO A 6 8.79 -10.67 -5.58
C PRO A 6 7.88 -11.55 -4.71
N ASP A 7 8.48 -12.18 -3.70
CA ASP A 7 7.79 -13.05 -2.78
C ASP A 7 6.47 -12.41 -2.31
N ARG A 8 5.41 -13.23 -2.16
CA ARG A 8 4.11 -12.79 -1.61
C ARG A 8 4.22 -12.46 -0.12
N GLN A 9 5.00 -11.44 0.21
CA GLN A 9 5.09 -10.80 1.52
C GLN A 9 4.33 -9.45 1.56
N ARG A 10 3.73 -9.01 0.45
CA ARG A 10 3.06 -7.72 0.34
C ARG A 10 1.65 -7.75 0.92
N GLY A 11 1.42 -6.85 1.88
CA GLY A 11 0.34 -6.92 2.86
C GLY A 11 0.87 -6.99 4.29
N TYR A 12 1.88 -6.19 4.63
CA TYR A 12 2.29 -6.01 6.01
C TYR A 12 1.06 -5.53 6.78
N LYS A 13 0.62 -6.23 7.81
CA LYS A 13 -0.68 -6.02 8.48
C LYS A 13 -1.02 -4.52 8.75
N LYS A 14 0.03 -3.72 9.02
CA LYS A 14 -0.01 -2.26 9.17
C LYS A 14 -0.55 -1.54 7.93
N GLU A 15 -0.04 -1.85 6.75
CA GLU A 15 -0.40 -1.20 5.47
C GLU A 15 -1.87 -1.45 5.13
N ARG A 16 -2.36 -2.69 5.28
CA ARG A 16 -3.78 -2.99 5.05
C ARG A 16 -4.68 -2.24 6.03
N LEU A 17 -4.28 -2.18 7.30
CA LEU A 17 -5.03 -1.46 8.33
C LEU A 17 -5.01 0.06 8.09
N HIS A 18 -3.87 0.64 7.71
CA HIS A 18 -3.75 2.06 7.35
C HIS A 18 -4.60 2.41 6.13
N ARG A 19 -4.62 1.57 5.10
CA ARG A 19 -5.47 1.77 3.93
C ARG A 19 -6.95 1.86 4.30
N VAL A 20 -7.43 0.98 5.19
CA VAL A 20 -8.82 1.00 5.63
C VAL A 20 -9.13 2.27 6.43
N LEU A 21 -8.25 2.64 7.38
CA LEU A 21 -8.41 3.86 8.18
C LEU A 21 -8.42 5.13 7.32
N LEU A 22 -7.48 5.26 6.39
CA LEU A 22 -7.35 6.46 5.55
C LEU A 22 -8.49 6.58 4.52
N ASN A 23 -9.11 5.46 4.12
CA ASN A 23 -10.29 5.47 3.27
C ASN A 23 -11.60 5.71 4.05
N HIS A 24 -11.61 5.49 5.37
CA HIS A 24 -12.76 5.68 6.25
C HIS A 24 -12.36 6.48 7.50
N PRO A 25 -11.92 7.74 7.34
CA PRO A 25 -11.33 8.51 8.43
C PRO A 25 -12.37 9.02 9.44
N GLY A 26 -13.66 9.06 9.07
CA GLY A 26 -14.73 9.65 9.87
C GLY A 26 -15.16 8.79 11.06
N GLY A 27 -14.67 7.56 11.17
CA GLY A 27 -15.12 6.59 12.17
C GLY A 27 -16.42 5.88 11.77
N GLU A 28 -16.70 5.79 10.47
CA GLU A 28 -17.86 5.08 9.91
C GLU A 28 -17.82 3.57 10.22
N LEU A 29 -16.63 3.06 10.55
CA LEU A 29 -16.38 1.66 10.86
C LEU A 29 -15.98 1.50 12.31
N SER A 30 -16.45 0.42 12.92
CA SER A 30 -15.92 -0.06 14.19
C SER A 30 -14.50 -0.62 14.03
N ARG A 31 -13.72 -0.65 15.12
CA ARG A 31 -12.41 -1.34 15.17
C ARG A 31 -12.49 -2.79 14.68
N TYR A 32 -13.61 -3.46 14.94
CA TYR A 32 -13.86 -4.82 14.46
C TYR A 32 -14.00 -4.88 12.93
N GLU A 33 -14.81 -4.02 12.33
CA GLU A 33 -14.97 -3.97 10.86
C GLU A 33 -13.68 -3.58 10.16
N ILE A 34 -12.92 -2.63 10.72
CA ILE A 34 -11.60 -2.27 10.21
C ILE A 34 -10.67 -3.50 10.21
N THR A 35 -10.65 -4.26 11.31
CA THR A 35 -9.89 -5.51 11.44
C THR A 35 -10.26 -6.52 10.35
N GLN A 36 -11.56 -6.74 10.11
CA GLN A 36 -12.04 -7.67 9.08
C GLN A 36 -11.64 -7.22 7.67
N ARG A 37 -11.87 -5.94 7.33
CA ARG A 37 -11.51 -5.39 6.00
C ARG A 37 -10.01 -5.36 5.76
N ALA A 38 -9.22 -5.15 6.82
CA ALA A 38 -7.77 -5.22 6.75
C ALA A 38 -7.24 -6.66 6.70
N ASN A 39 -8.08 -7.69 6.90
CA ASN A 39 -7.68 -9.10 6.94
C ASN A 39 -6.49 -9.35 7.88
N VAL A 40 -6.67 -8.99 9.15
CA VAL A 40 -5.65 -9.12 10.21
C VAL A 40 -6.27 -9.77 11.46
N SER A 41 -5.44 -10.35 12.33
CA SER A 41 -5.95 -10.94 13.58
C SER A 41 -6.40 -9.85 14.57
N LYS A 42 -7.45 -10.14 15.33
CA LYS A 42 -8.05 -9.20 16.28
C LYS A 42 -7.05 -8.70 17.33
N GLY A 43 -6.31 -9.61 17.99
CA GLY A 43 -5.33 -9.22 19.02
C GLY A 43 -4.31 -8.22 18.48
N TRP A 44 -3.68 -8.57 17.34
CA TRP A 44 -2.70 -7.70 16.69
C TRP A 44 -3.29 -6.34 16.29
N ALA A 45 -4.52 -6.30 15.77
CA ALA A 45 -5.15 -5.07 15.35
C ALA A 45 -5.47 -4.14 16.52
N TYR A 46 -5.97 -4.68 17.63
CA TYR A 46 -6.31 -3.90 18.82
C TYR A 46 -5.05 -3.35 19.49
N ASP A 47 -3.99 -4.15 19.63
CA ASP A 47 -2.68 -3.66 20.11
C ASP A 47 -2.15 -2.53 19.23
N TYR A 48 -2.42 -2.59 17.92
CA TYR A 48 -1.98 -1.56 16.99
C TYR A 48 -2.87 -0.32 16.98
N PHE A 49 -4.18 -0.46 17.18
CA PHE A 49 -5.07 0.70 17.39
C PHE A 49 -4.63 1.50 18.62
N ASP A 50 -4.33 0.83 19.72
CA ASP A 50 -3.91 1.49 20.95
C ASP A 50 -2.55 2.21 20.79
N GLN A 51 -1.66 1.66 19.95
CA GLN A 51 -0.43 2.35 19.54
C GLN A 51 -0.70 3.61 18.70
N LEU A 52 -1.67 3.57 17.79
CA LEU A 52 -2.03 4.73 16.97
C LEU A 52 -2.74 5.82 17.79
N GLU A 53 -3.58 5.43 18.76
CA GLU A 53 -4.22 6.35 19.69
C GLU A 53 -3.22 7.02 20.63
N SER A 54 -2.27 6.27 21.20
CA SER A 54 -1.25 6.85 22.08
C SER A 54 -0.34 7.86 21.36
N LYS A 55 -0.27 7.79 20.02
CA LYS A 55 0.40 8.77 19.16
C LYS A 55 -0.50 9.91 18.67
N GLY A 56 -1.79 9.88 19.01
CA GLY A 56 -2.75 10.91 18.61
C GLY A 56 -3.25 10.81 17.16
N PHE A 57 -3.01 9.70 16.46
CA PHE A 57 -3.50 9.50 15.08
C PHE A 57 -4.93 9.00 15.00
N LEU A 58 -5.42 8.42 16.10
CA LEU A 58 -6.73 7.80 16.20
C LEU A 58 -7.43 8.22 17.49
N LYS A 59 -8.76 8.24 17.44
CA LYS A 59 -9.65 8.24 18.60
C LYS A 59 -10.80 7.27 18.32
N GLU A 60 -10.86 6.21 19.09
CA GLU A 60 -11.65 5.01 18.90
C GLU A 60 -11.40 4.36 17.53
N SER A 61 -12.19 4.72 16.52
CA SER A 61 -12.02 4.31 15.12
C SER A 61 -11.92 5.49 14.15
N ARG A 62 -12.01 6.73 14.65
CA ARG A 62 -11.91 7.95 13.87
C ARG A 62 -10.45 8.37 13.75
N VAL A 63 -10.01 8.67 12.53
CA VAL A 63 -8.67 9.23 12.28
C VAL A 63 -8.70 10.71 12.64
N THR A 64 -7.86 11.11 13.60
CA THR A 64 -7.76 12.49 14.10
C THR A 64 -6.75 13.32 13.32
N ASP A 65 -5.72 12.68 12.78
CA ASP A 65 -4.67 13.31 11.97
C ASP A 65 -4.37 12.44 10.73
N PRO A 66 -5.09 12.64 9.61
CA PRO A 66 -4.91 11.84 8.40
C PRO A 66 -3.52 11.99 7.78
N GLU A 67 -2.95 13.20 7.82
CA GLU A 67 -1.63 13.50 7.28
C GLU A 67 -0.55 12.82 8.12
N GLY A 68 -0.58 12.99 9.45
CA GLY A 68 0.35 12.32 10.35
C GLY A 68 0.24 10.80 10.30
N LEU A 69 -0.98 10.24 10.19
CA LEU A 69 -1.18 8.81 10.00
C LEU A 69 -0.56 8.31 8.68
N TYR A 70 -0.68 9.08 7.61
CA TYR A 70 -0.07 8.76 6.32
C TYR A 70 1.47 8.80 6.41
N HIS A 71 2.06 9.82 7.06
CA HIS A 71 3.50 9.89 7.25
C HIS A 71 4.04 8.77 8.15
N HIS A 72 3.38 8.46 9.25
CA HIS A 72 3.73 7.31 10.10
C HIS A 72 3.67 5.99 9.31
N TRP A 73 2.73 5.85 8.36
CA TRP A 73 2.74 4.72 7.44
C TRP A 73 3.95 4.71 6.52
N LEU A 74 4.32 5.85 5.92
CA LEU A 74 5.49 5.97 5.05
C LEU A 74 6.81 5.64 5.76
N GLU A 75 6.94 6.01 7.03
CA GLU A 75 8.14 5.74 7.82
C GLU A 75 8.24 4.28 8.27
N THR A 76 7.10 3.62 8.48
CA THR A 76 7.06 2.25 9.02
C THR A 76 6.81 1.19 7.97
N ARG A 77 6.48 1.58 6.74
CA ARG A 77 6.37 0.64 5.62
C ARG A 77 7.75 0.14 5.24
N ILE A 78 7.85 -1.17 5.02
CA ILE A 78 9.01 -1.76 4.37
C ILE A 78 8.83 -1.50 2.88
N GLU A 79 9.75 -0.75 2.27
CA GLU A 79 9.71 -0.55 0.82
C GLU A 79 9.72 -1.90 0.11
N PRO A 80 8.98 -2.06 -1.00
CA PRO A 80 9.15 -3.24 -1.82
C PRO A 80 10.61 -3.49 -2.13
N ASN A 81 10.98 -4.77 -2.20
CA ASN A 81 12.17 -5.18 -2.92
C ASN A 81 12.03 -4.70 -4.38
N ALA A 82 12.62 -3.55 -4.67
CA ALA A 82 12.66 -2.96 -5.99
C ALA A 82 14.04 -3.25 -6.57
N ILE A 83 14.07 -4.09 -7.61
CA ILE A 83 15.29 -4.31 -8.38
C ILE A 83 15.40 -3.15 -9.37
N ARG A 84 16.45 -2.34 -9.22
CA ARG A 84 16.81 -1.31 -10.19
C ARG A 84 17.73 -1.91 -11.24
N VAL A 85 17.26 -1.99 -12.47
CA VAL A 85 17.99 -2.53 -13.62
C VAL A 85 17.97 -1.53 -14.75
N SER A 86 19.11 -1.38 -15.44
CA SER A 86 19.21 -0.57 -16.64
C SER A 86 19.17 -1.49 -17.86
N PHE A 87 18.11 -1.40 -18.64
CA PHE A 87 18.01 -2.10 -19.92
C PHE A 87 18.23 -1.13 -21.07
N GLN A 88 18.90 -1.59 -22.12
CA GLN A 88 19.07 -0.80 -23.34
C GLN A 88 17.74 -0.54 -24.06
N GLN A 89 16.79 -1.49 -23.94
CA GLN A 89 15.43 -1.39 -24.50
C GLN A 89 14.41 -1.87 -23.44
N PRO A 90 14.06 -1.05 -22.45
CA PRO A 90 13.24 -1.48 -21.31
C PRO A 90 11.82 -1.92 -21.73
N LEU A 91 11.22 -1.25 -22.73
CA LEU A 91 9.86 -1.56 -23.17
C LEU A 91 9.73 -2.94 -23.84
N SER A 92 10.71 -3.34 -24.65
CA SER A 92 10.68 -4.66 -25.31
C SER A 92 10.78 -5.77 -24.27
N GLN A 93 11.58 -5.57 -23.23
CA GLN A 93 11.70 -6.51 -22.12
C GLN A 93 10.40 -6.60 -21.31
N ILE A 94 9.79 -5.46 -20.94
CA ILE A 94 8.55 -5.40 -20.15
C ILE A 94 7.36 -6.05 -20.91
N ARG A 95 7.22 -5.76 -22.20
CA ARG A 95 6.14 -6.33 -23.05
C ARG A 95 6.26 -7.84 -23.22
N ASN A 96 7.48 -8.37 -23.19
CA ASN A 96 7.74 -9.80 -23.28
C ASN A 96 7.63 -10.52 -21.92
N THR A 97 7.33 -9.80 -20.83
CA THR A 97 7.06 -10.44 -19.55
C THR A 97 5.62 -10.95 -19.49
N GLU A 98 5.41 -12.08 -18.82
CA GLU A 98 4.08 -12.55 -18.42
C GLU A 98 3.59 -11.86 -17.12
N LEU A 99 4.16 -10.71 -16.77
CA LEU A 99 3.85 -9.99 -15.53
C LEU A 99 2.85 -8.87 -15.82
N GLU A 100 1.96 -8.63 -14.87
CA GLU A 100 1.19 -7.38 -14.85
C GLU A 100 2.13 -6.21 -14.55
N TYR A 101 2.09 -5.18 -15.38
CA TYR A 101 2.88 -3.97 -15.22
C TYR A 101 2.03 -2.72 -15.39
N ALA A 102 2.46 -1.63 -14.77
CA ALA A 102 1.90 -0.30 -14.95
C ALA A 102 3.00 0.64 -15.45
N LEU A 103 2.70 1.40 -16.49
CA LEU A 103 3.55 2.49 -16.96
C LEU A 103 3.11 3.77 -16.24
N THR A 104 4.07 4.58 -15.79
CA THR A 104 3.79 5.81 -15.02
C THR A 104 4.40 7.06 -15.65
N THR A 105 4.99 6.92 -16.84
CA THR A 105 5.68 7.99 -17.58
C THR A 105 4.92 8.34 -18.86
N TYR A 106 5.53 9.14 -19.73
CA TYR A 106 5.01 9.52 -21.05
C TYR A 106 4.48 8.35 -21.90
N GLU A 107 5.06 7.16 -21.76
CA GLU A 107 4.58 5.95 -22.45
C GLU A 107 3.15 5.57 -22.04
N ALA A 108 2.79 5.79 -20.78
CA ALA A 108 1.42 5.59 -20.30
C ALA A 108 0.45 6.57 -20.98
N GLU A 109 0.88 7.82 -21.16
CA GLU A 109 0.09 8.86 -21.85
C GLU A 109 -0.08 8.54 -23.33
N GLN A 110 0.98 8.09 -24.01
CA GLN A 110 0.91 7.72 -25.42
C GLN A 110 -0.06 6.55 -25.68
N ILE A 111 -0.02 5.51 -24.83
CA ILE A 111 -0.97 4.39 -24.91
C ILE A 111 -2.39 4.87 -24.63
N HIS A 112 -2.60 5.70 -23.61
CA HIS A 112 -3.93 6.23 -23.27
C HIS A 112 -4.53 7.06 -24.41
N GLN A 113 -3.69 7.81 -25.13
CA GLN A 113 -4.09 8.66 -26.25
C GLN A 113 -4.21 7.89 -27.58
N GLY A 114 -3.88 6.60 -27.62
CA GLY A 114 -4.01 5.76 -28.81
C GLY A 114 -2.95 6.01 -29.90
N PHE A 115 -1.79 6.56 -29.53
CA PHE A 115 -0.68 6.80 -30.46
C PHE A 115 0.21 5.58 -30.70
N LEU A 116 -0.03 4.46 -30.00
CA LEU A 116 0.70 3.19 -30.07
C LEU A 116 -0.21 1.99 -30.33
#